data_AF-A0A8H6DXP8-F1
#
_entry.id   AF-A0A8H6DXP8-F1
#
_cell.length_a   1.000
_cell.length_b   1.000
_cell.length_c   1.000
_cell.angle_alpha   90.00
_cell.angle_beta   90.00
_cell.angle_gamma   90.00
#
_symmetry.space_group_name_H-M   'P 1'
#
loop_
_entity.id
_entity.type
_entity.pdbx_description
1 polymer ?
#
loop_
_entity_poly.entity_id
_entity_poly.type
_entity_poly.pdbx_seq_one_letter_code
_entity_poly.pdbx_strand_id
1 'polypeptide(L)'
;MSAIPLAPASTKDSGVSPSITCADPSLDNYTCSCACTNGLIFKQPPPRPGHGSSESCYLSFATCQADQSQYLEREQNLMKQLIEKQEELTRRIDEWKAEKKKGTVSDHSYIGCYINAGTPVLAGVTLAKSMTNSVDLCERRRRGSDFFFAVEDGQTCLCAGGFGNGIKRADPAQFSVPCPGNPSQKCGGLWRAAVYSK
;
A
#
# COMPACT_ATOMS: atom_id res chain seq x y z
N MET A 1 -41.80 27.79 36.93
CA MET A 1 -43.04 28.18 36.24
C MET A 1 -42.89 27.75 34.78
N SER A 2 -43.81 26.87 34.37
CA SER A 2 -44.17 26.40 33.03
C SER A 2 -43.13 26.39 31.90
N ALA A 3 -42.61 25.21 31.58
CA ALA A 3 -42.21 24.88 30.21
C ALA A 3 -43.49 24.71 29.38
N ILE A 4 -43.62 25.41 28.27
CA ILE A 4 -44.73 25.24 27.33
C ILE A 4 -44.30 24.17 26.31
N PRO A 5 -44.90 22.96 26.31
CA PRO A 5 -44.70 22.02 25.23
C PRO A 5 -45.64 22.45 24.09
N LEU A 6 -45.09 23.11 23.07
CA LEU A 6 -45.82 23.26 21.81
C LEU A 6 -45.86 21.87 21.16
N ALA A 7 -47.05 21.29 21.11
CA ALA A 7 -47.31 19.99 20.51
C ALA A 7 -46.86 19.96 19.04
N PRO A 8 -46.33 18.83 18.54
CA PRO A 8 -45.95 18.71 17.15
C PRO A 8 -47.20 18.71 16.27
N ALA A 9 -47.24 19.59 15.28
CA ALA A 9 -48.18 19.47 14.18
C ALA A 9 -47.91 18.13 13.48
N SER A 10 -48.93 17.27 13.50
CA SER A 10 -48.93 15.95 12.87
C SER A 10 -48.73 16.07 11.37
N THR A 11 -47.52 15.76 10.90
CA THR A 11 -47.31 15.23 9.56
C THR A 11 -46.41 14.01 9.68
N LYS A 12 -47.01 12.84 9.46
CA LYS A 12 -46.28 11.66 8.99
C LYS A 12 -45.43 12.12 7.80
N ASP A 13 -44.11 11.96 7.90
CA ASP A 13 -43.24 11.28 6.92
C ASP A 13 -41.79 11.81 7.06
N SER A 14 -40.80 10.92 6.95
CA SER A 14 -39.35 11.15 7.14
C SER A 14 -38.92 11.51 8.58
N GLY A 15 -38.37 10.53 9.31
CA GLY A 15 -37.94 10.62 10.72
C GLY A 15 -36.75 11.55 11.04
N VAL A 16 -36.75 12.77 10.50
CA VAL A 16 -35.78 13.83 10.76
C VAL A 16 -36.50 14.96 11.49
N SER A 17 -36.22 15.17 12.78
CA SER A 17 -36.76 16.30 13.55
C SER A 17 -35.67 17.35 13.81
N PRO A 18 -35.91 18.63 13.56
CA PRO A 18 -35.00 19.67 14.00
C PRO A 18 -35.02 19.75 15.54
N SER A 19 -33.84 19.78 16.16
CA SER A 19 -33.68 20.05 17.59
C SER A 19 -33.06 21.44 17.78
N ILE A 20 -33.58 22.20 18.74
CA ILE A 20 -33.12 23.54 19.06
C ILE A 20 -32.57 23.55 20.48
N THR A 21 -31.36 24.10 20.64
CA THR A 21 -30.77 24.37 21.96
C THR A 21 -30.45 25.85 22.04
N CYS A 22 -31.01 26.55 23.03
CA CYS A 22 -30.74 27.96 23.30
C CYS A 22 -30.10 28.11 24.69
N ALA A 23 -29.10 28.98 24.80
CA ALA A 23 -28.54 29.39 26.09
C ALA A 23 -29.29 30.62 26.64
N ASP A 24 -29.60 30.60 27.95
CA ASP A 24 -30.46 31.59 28.64
C ASP A 24 -29.69 32.88 29.02
N PRO A 25 -30.33 34.07 29.01
CA PRO A 25 -29.72 35.38 28.79
C PRO A 25 -29.19 36.06 30.06
N SER A 26 -28.62 35.30 31.00
CA SER A 26 -27.93 35.91 32.16
C SER A 26 -26.61 36.62 31.78
N LEU A 27 -26.24 36.64 30.49
CA LEU A 27 -25.00 37.22 29.95
C LEU A 27 -25.18 37.98 28.61
N ASP A 28 -26.35 38.57 28.33
CA ASP A 28 -26.62 39.39 27.12
C ASP A 28 -26.36 38.72 25.75
N ASN A 29 -26.36 37.39 25.68
CA ASN A 29 -26.11 36.66 24.42
C ASN A 29 -27.20 35.61 24.15
N TYR A 30 -28.20 35.97 23.35
CA TYR A 30 -29.21 35.03 22.84
C TYR A 30 -28.62 34.22 21.67
N THR A 31 -27.85 33.18 21.98
CA THR A 31 -27.36 32.24 20.95
C THR A 31 -28.20 30.96 20.98
N CYS A 32 -29.03 30.78 19.96
CA CYS A 32 -29.69 29.51 19.67
C CYS A 32 -28.89 28.76 18.59
N SER A 33 -28.56 27.49 18.85
CA SER A 33 -27.98 26.57 17.88
C SER A 33 -29.05 25.56 17.44
N CYS A 34 -29.20 25.38 16.12
CA CYS A 34 -30.18 24.49 15.51
C CYS A 34 -29.44 23.27 14.92
N ALA A 35 -29.87 22.05 15.27
CA ALA A 35 -29.24 20.79 14.85
C ALA A 35 -30.30 19.82 14.27
N CYS A 36 -30.00 19.22 13.12
CA CYS A 36 -30.81 18.12 12.59
C CYS A 36 -30.53 16.85 13.43
N THR A 37 -31.56 16.22 14.02
CA THR A 37 -31.34 15.07 14.91
C THR A 37 -30.76 13.87 14.15
N ASN A 38 -29.45 13.66 14.34
CA ASN A 38 -28.70 12.39 14.39
C ASN A 38 -27.21 12.74 14.65
N GLY A 39 -26.94 13.53 15.69
CA GLY A 39 -25.58 13.88 16.11
C GLY A 39 -24.83 14.90 15.23
N LEU A 40 -25.46 15.47 14.21
CA LEU A 40 -24.84 16.51 13.35
C LEU A 40 -25.15 17.91 13.90
N ILE A 41 -24.14 18.51 14.55
CA ILE A 41 -24.19 19.89 15.04
C ILE A 41 -23.65 20.82 13.96
N PHE A 42 -24.48 21.75 13.46
CA PHE A 42 -24.03 22.80 12.56
C PHE A 42 -23.63 24.05 13.36
N LYS A 43 -22.39 24.52 13.19
CA LYS A 43 -21.96 25.83 13.69
C LYS A 43 -22.15 26.87 12.59
N GLN A 44 -23.36 27.38 12.42
CA GLN A 44 -23.54 28.66 11.73
C GLN A 44 -23.41 29.80 12.75
N PRO A 45 -22.65 30.88 12.45
CA PRO A 45 -22.65 32.07 13.29
C PRO A 45 -24.02 32.76 13.19
N PRO A 46 -24.57 33.26 14.32
CA PRO A 46 -25.88 33.90 14.31
C PRO A 46 -25.87 35.18 13.45
N PRO A 47 -26.97 35.49 12.73
CA PRO A 47 -27.10 36.78 12.07
C PRO A 47 -27.17 37.87 13.14
N ARG A 48 -26.47 38.98 12.90
CA ARG A 48 -26.37 40.11 13.84
C ARG A 48 -27.73 40.78 14.05
N PRO A 49 -28.04 41.29 15.26
CA PRO A 49 -29.34 41.86 15.56
C PRO A 49 -29.44 43.30 15.03
N GLY A 50 -30.44 43.56 14.21
CA GLY A 50 -30.79 44.89 13.75
C GLY A 50 -32.14 44.92 13.03
N HIS A 51 -33.19 45.24 13.80
CA HIS A 51 -34.55 45.59 13.37
C HIS A 51 -35.43 44.52 12.70
N GLY A 52 -36.35 43.99 13.51
CA GLY A 52 -37.78 44.06 13.16
C GLY A 52 -38.30 43.12 12.08
N SER A 53 -38.07 41.82 12.20
CA SER A 53 -39.06 40.80 11.84
C SER A 53 -38.67 39.46 12.47
N SER A 54 -39.69 38.67 12.77
CA SER A 54 -39.61 37.33 13.34
C SER A 54 -38.86 36.35 12.40
N GLU A 55 -37.53 36.38 12.37
CA GLU A 55 -36.73 35.27 11.82
C GLU A 55 -36.41 34.27 12.93
N SER A 56 -37.47 33.59 13.35
CA SER A 56 -37.41 32.34 14.12
C SER A 56 -36.48 31.35 13.41
N CYS A 57 -35.78 30.51 14.19
CA CYS A 57 -34.87 29.45 13.72
C CYS A 57 -35.62 28.34 12.95
N TYR A 58 -36.28 28.69 11.85
CA TYR A 58 -36.87 27.77 10.89
C TYR A 58 -35.80 27.46 9.84
N LEU A 59 -34.81 26.64 10.21
CA LEU A 59 -34.18 25.83 9.18
C LEU A 59 -35.33 24.99 8.58
N SER A 60 -35.74 25.28 7.34
CA SER A 60 -36.90 24.61 6.78
C SER A 60 -36.63 23.11 6.72
N PHE A 61 -37.67 22.30 6.95
CA PHE A 61 -37.56 20.85 6.81
C PHE A 61 -36.94 20.46 5.45
N ALA A 62 -37.27 21.22 4.39
CA ALA A 62 -36.69 21.06 3.05
C ALA A 62 -35.17 21.32 3.00
N THR A 63 -34.66 22.28 3.78
CA THR A 63 -33.22 22.55 3.88
C THR A 63 -32.49 21.40 4.56
N CYS A 64 -33.03 20.89 5.67
CA CYS A 64 -32.44 19.73 6.38
C CYS A 64 -32.47 18.45 5.51
N GLN A 65 -33.53 18.26 4.73
CA GLN A 65 -33.66 17.12 3.81
C GLN A 65 -32.71 17.22 2.59
N ALA A 66 -32.50 18.43 2.07
CA ALA A 66 -31.52 18.68 1.01
C ALA A 66 -30.09 18.41 1.49
N ASP A 67 -29.74 18.87 2.69
CA ASP A 67 -28.42 18.61 3.27
C ASP A 67 -28.20 17.11 3.54
N GLN A 68 -29.20 16.40 4.09
CA GLN A 68 -29.12 14.95 4.26
C GLN A 68 -28.85 14.23 2.93
N SER A 69 -29.52 14.65 1.86
CA SER A 69 -29.34 14.08 0.53
C SER A 69 -27.90 14.30 0.03
N GLN A 70 -27.34 15.49 0.23
CA GLN A 70 -25.94 15.79 -0.11
C GLN A 70 -24.93 14.98 0.71
N TYR A 71 -25.19 14.77 2.00
CA TYR A 71 -24.32 13.92 2.85
C TYR A 71 -24.34 12.47 2.39
N LEU A 72 -25.53 11.91 2.14
CA LEU A 72 -25.67 10.54 1.63
C LEU A 72 -24.98 10.38 0.27
N GLU A 73 -25.14 11.35 -0.63
CA GLU A 73 -24.46 11.34 -1.92
C GLU A 73 -22.93 11.43 -1.76
N ARG A 74 -22.43 12.25 -0.83
CA ARG A 74 -21.00 12.33 -0.51
C ARG A 74 -20.46 11.01 0.05
N GLU A 75 -21.20 10.35 0.95
CA GLU A 75 -20.82 9.05 1.49
C GLU A 75 -20.82 7.97 0.40
N GLN A 76 -21.84 7.93 -0.46
CA GLN A 76 -21.89 7.03 -1.60
C GLN A 76 -20.72 7.26 -2.56
N ASN A 77 -20.40 8.52 -2.86
CA ASN A 77 -19.25 8.88 -3.69
C ASN A 77 -17.93 8.49 -3.05
N LEU A 78 -17.76 8.68 -1.74
CA LEU A 78 -16.55 8.28 -1.02
C LEU A 78 -16.38 6.76 -1.00
N MET A 79 -17.48 6.02 -0.77
CA MET A 79 -17.48 4.56 -0.81
C MET A 79 -17.15 4.02 -2.20
N LYS A 80 -17.69 4.65 -3.25
CA LYS A 80 -17.36 4.33 -4.64
C LYS A 80 -15.86 4.55 -4.91
N GLN A 81 -15.30 5.69 -4.51
CA GLN A 81 -13.87 5.97 -4.64
C GLN A 81 -13.01 4.95 -3.88
N LEU A 82 -13.45 4.52 -2.69
CA LEU A 82 -12.74 3.52 -1.91
C LEU A 82 -12.72 2.15 -2.62
N ILE A 83 -13.85 1.74 -3.20
CA ILE A 83 -13.94 0.49 -3.97
C ILE A 83 -13.05 0.56 -5.22
N GLU A 84 -13.13 1.65 -5.99
CA GLU A 84 -12.27 1.84 -7.17
C GLU A 84 -10.78 1.82 -6.81
N LYS A 85 -10.39 2.45 -5.68
CA LYS A 85 -9.02 2.38 -5.16
C LYS A 85 -8.62 0.99 -4.70
N GLN A 86 -9.54 0.25 -4.08
CA GLN A 86 -9.31 -1.11 -3.64
C GLN A 86 -9.11 -2.06 -4.84
N GLU A 87 -9.89 -1.90 -5.89
CA GLU A 87 -9.76 -2.65 -7.14
C GLU A 87 -8.43 -2.33 -7.83
N GLU A 88 -8.05 -1.06 -7.93
CA GLU A 88 -6.76 -0.66 -8.50
C GLU A 88 -5.57 -1.23 -7.70
N LEU A 89 -5.62 -1.18 -6.37
CA LEU A 89 -4.59 -1.78 -5.53
C LEU A 89 -4.52 -3.30 -5.73
N THR A 90 -5.67 -3.96 -5.82
CA THR A 90 -5.75 -5.40 -6.06
C THR A 90 -5.15 -5.77 -7.41
N ARG A 91 -5.47 -5.02 -8.46
CA ARG A 91 -4.90 -5.19 -9.81
C ARG A 91 -3.37 -5.06 -9.78
N ARG A 92 -2.83 -4.03 -9.13
CA ARG A 92 -1.37 -3.84 -9.00
C ARG A 92 -0.69 -4.98 -8.24
N ILE A 93 -1.34 -5.51 -7.20
CA ILE A 93 -0.83 -6.66 -6.45
C ILE A 93 -0.79 -7.90 -7.35
N ASP A 94 -1.81 -8.14 -8.16
CA ASP A 94 -1.88 -9.29 -9.05
C ASP A 94 -0.88 -9.20 -10.21
N GLU A 95 -0.67 -7.99 -10.76
CA GLU A 95 0.40 -7.70 -11.72
C GLU A 95 1.79 -8.01 -11.12
N TRP A 96 2.09 -7.50 -9.92
CA TRP A 96 3.34 -7.79 -9.23
C TRP A 96 3.53 -9.29 -8.96
N LYS A 97 2.48 -9.99 -8.53
CA LYS A 97 2.52 -11.45 -8.35
C LYS A 97 2.81 -12.18 -9.66
N ALA A 98 2.22 -11.73 -10.77
CA ALA A 98 2.44 -12.31 -12.10
C ALA A 98 3.88 -12.08 -12.59
N GLU A 99 4.44 -10.88 -12.37
CA GLU A 99 5.86 -10.58 -12.66
C GLU A 99 6.80 -11.43 -11.82
N LYS A 100 6.55 -11.56 -10.52
CA LYS A 100 7.33 -12.45 -9.65
C LYS A 100 7.25 -13.90 -10.11
N LYS A 101 6.09 -14.37 -10.58
CA LYS A 101 5.91 -15.71 -11.15
C LYS A 101 6.65 -15.90 -12.49
N LYS A 102 6.82 -14.84 -13.28
CA LYS A 102 7.62 -14.85 -14.52
C LYS A 102 9.13 -14.80 -14.27
N GLY A 103 9.58 -14.64 -13.02
CA GLY A 103 11.00 -14.55 -12.67
C GLY A 103 11.67 -13.25 -13.13
N THR A 104 10.90 -12.20 -13.43
CA THR A 104 11.43 -10.91 -13.91
C THR A 104 11.88 -9.98 -12.78
N VAL A 105 11.56 -10.32 -11.52
CA VAL A 105 12.03 -9.60 -10.33
C VAL A 105 12.91 -10.55 -9.53
N SER A 106 14.21 -10.52 -9.79
CA SER A 106 15.21 -11.23 -9.01
C SER A 106 15.52 -10.46 -7.73
N ASP A 107 15.45 -11.13 -6.58
CA ASP A 107 15.79 -10.59 -5.25
C ASP A 107 17.31 -10.56 -4.99
N HIS A 108 18.10 -10.71 -6.07
CA HIS A 108 19.55 -10.76 -6.09
C HIS A 108 20.10 -9.83 -7.18
N SER A 109 21.28 -9.27 -6.95
CA SER A 109 21.96 -8.36 -7.87
C SER A 109 23.19 -9.02 -8.48
N TYR A 110 23.35 -8.92 -9.80
CA TYR A 110 24.56 -9.40 -10.49
C TYR A 110 25.75 -8.49 -10.21
N ILE A 111 26.87 -9.07 -9.76
CA ILE A 111 28.10 -8.33 -9.43
C ILE A 111 29.12 -8.40 -10.56
N GLY A 112 29.26 -9.57 -11.18
CA GLY A 112 30.24 -9.76 -12.24
C GLY A 112 30.62 -11.20 -12.51
N CYS A 113 31.42 -11.34 -13.57
CA CYS A 113 32.01 -12.60 -13.99
C CYS A 113 33.47 -12.66 -13.52
N TYR A 114 33.84 -13.78 -12.92
CA TYR A 114 35.15 -13.97 -12.34
C TYR A 114 35.75 -15.31 -12.74
N ILE A 115 37.07 -15.35 -12.82
CA ILE A 115 37.84 -16.57 -12.99
C ILE A 115 37.80 -17.33 -11.67
N ASN A 116 37.42 -18.61 -11.72
CA ASN A 116 37.41 -19.51 -10.58
C ASN A 116 38.31 -20.74 -10.85
N ALA A 117 39.45 -20.51 -11.51
CA ALA A 117 40.46 -21.53 -11.80
C ALA A 117 41.65 -21.36 -10.85
N GLY A 118 41.87 -22.33 -9.97
CA GLY A 118 42.99 -22.33 -9.01
C GLY A 118 42.80 -21.40 -7.81
N THR A 119 42.44 -20.13 -8.05
CA THR A 119 42.05 -19.18 -6.99
C THR A 119 40.52 -19.13 -6.88
N PRO A 120 39.93 -19.54 -5.75
CA PRO A 120 38.48 -19.49 -5.56
C PRO A 120 37.95 -18.05 -5.58
N VAL A 121 36.87 -17.81 -6.32
CA VAL A 121 36.21 -16.50 -6.37
C VAL A 121 35.56 -16.13 -5.02
N LEU A 122 35.03 -17.12 -4.31
CA LEU A 122 34.33 -16.97 -3.04
C LEU A 122 35.11 -17.68 -1.93
N ALA A 123 35.09 -17.16 -0.71
CA ALA A 123 35.82 -17.71 0.44
C ALA A 123 34.96 -18.72 1.23
N GLY A 124 35.54 -19.84 1.68
CA GLY A 124 34.81 -20.82 2.51
C GLY A 124 33.64 -21.49 1.79
N VAL A 125 33.80 -21.73 0.48
CA VAL A 125 32.76 -22.18 -0.44
C VAL A 125 32.06 -23.44 0.06
N THR A 126 30.73 -23.38 0.13
CA THR A 126 29.91 -24.60 0.02
C THR A 126 29.55 -24.83 -1.44
N LEU A 127 29.86 -26.03 -1.90
CA LEU A 127 29.74 -26.44 -3.30
C LEU A 127 28.56 -27.39 -3.42
N ALA A 128 27.58 -27.04 -4.26
CA ALA A 128 26.45 -27.90 -4.57
C ALA A 128 26.34 -28.06 -6.09
N LYS A 129 26.18 -29.29 -6.57
CA LYS A 129 25.94 -29.58 -7.99
C LYS A 129 24.52 -30.05 -8.20
N SER A 130 23.87 -29.59 -9.28
CA SER A 130 22.47 -29.94 -9.56
C SER A 130 22.18 -29.95 -11.06
N MET A 131 21.57 -31.03 -11.55
CA MET A 131 21.10 -31.13 -12.94
C MET A 131 19.91 -30.20 -13.25
N THR A 132 19.29 -29.62 -12.23
CA THR A 132 18.19 -28.65 -12.35
C THR A 132 18.61 -27.28 -11.85
N ASN A 133 19.90 -26.97 -11.87
CA ASN A 133 20.43 -25.70 -11.38
C ASN A 133 19.86 -24.49 -12.12
N SER A 134 19.67 -23.41 -11.39
CA SER A 134 19.27 -22.09 -11.89
C SER A 134 19.83 -21.02 -10.95
N VAL A 135 19.86 -19.76 -11.38
CA VAL A 135 20.34 -18.66 -10.53
C VAL A 135 19.47 -18.56 -9.27
N ASP A 136 18.14 -18.63 -9.42
CA ASP A 136 17.19 -18.58 -8.28
C ASP A 136 17.32 -19.80 -7.36
N LEU A 137 17.62 -20.98 -7.92
CA LEU A 137 17.82 -22.17 -7.12
C LEU A 137 19.13 -22.09 -6.34
N CYS A 138 20.16 -21.48 -6.93
CA CYS A 138 21.44 -21.23 -6.28
C CYS A 138 21.29 -20.25 -5.12
N GLU A 139 20.59 -19.15 -5.35
CA GLU A 139 20.25 -18.16 -4.34
C GLU A 139 19.55 -18.81 -3.13
N ARG A 140 18.53 -19.65 -3.37
CA ARG A 140 17.78 -20.34 -2.31
C ARG A 140 18.60 -21.37 -1.53
N ARG A 141 19.75 -21.81 -2.04
CA ARG A 141 20.63 -22.77 -1.35
C ARG A 141 21.61 -22.12 -0.38
N ARG A 142 21.71 -20.79 -0.39
CA ARG A 142 22.53 -20.05 0.58
C ARG A 142 22.12 -20.37 2.01
N ARG A 143 23.09 -20.40 2.92
CA ARG A 143 22.81 -20.34 4.36
C ARG A 143 22.71 -18.90 4.82
N GLY A 144 22.18 -18.69 6.01
CA GLY A 144 21.88 -17.35 6.53
C GLY A 144 23.07 -16.37 6.55
N SER A 145 24.30 -16.86 6.69
CA SER A 145 25.52 -16.03 6.69
C SER A 145 26.13 -15.74 5.31
N ASP A 146 25.65 -16.41 4.26
CA ASP A 146 26.35 -16.41 2.98
C ASP A 146 25.91 -15.22 2.12
N PHE A 147 26.43 -14.00 2.29
CA PHE A 147 25.99 -12.80 1.55
C PHE A 147 26.22 -12.83 0.03
N PHE A 148 27.04 -13.76 -0.47
CA PHE A 148 27.33 -13.93 -1.89
C PHE A 148 27.04 -15.35 -2.35
N PHE A 149 26.58 -15.47 -3.59
CA PHE A 149 26.50 -16.75 -4.27
C PHE A 149 26.97 -16.62 -5.72
N ALA A 150 27.35 -17.75 -6.30
CA ALA A 150 27.75 -17.80 -7.69
C ALA A 150 27.32 -19.10 -8.35
N VAL A 151 27.11 -19.01 -9.66
CA VAL A 151 26.83 -20.14 -10.54
C VAL A 151 28.02 -20.36 -11.48
N GLU A 152 28.42 -21.61 -11.63
CA GLU A 152 29.55 -22.02 -12.47
C GLU A 152 29.18 -23.26 -13.29
N ASP A 153 29.70 -23.33 -14.51
CA ASP A 153 29.64 -24.50 -15.39
C ASP A 153 28.22 -25.10 -15.55
N GLY A 154 27.20 -24.25 -15.55
CA GLY A 154 25.79 -24.65 -15.63
C GLY A 154 25.22 -25.21 -14.32
N GLN A 155 25.90 -26.19 -13.73
CA GLN A 155 25.35 -27.05 -12.67
C GLN A 155 25.87 -26.72 -11.27
N THR A 156 26.93 -25.93 -11.17
CA THR A 156 27.63 -25.69 -9.91
C THR A 156 27.11 -24.44 -9.23
N CYS A 157 26.87 -24.57 -7.93
CA CYS A 157 26.53 -23.50 -7.02
C CYS A 157 27.59 -23.32 -5.96
N LEU A 158 27.93 -22.05 -5.72
CA LEU A 158 28.93 -21.60 -4.76
C LEU A 158 28.24 -20.60 -3.83
N CYS A 159 28.37 -20.75 -2.52
CA CYS A 159 27.84 -19.80 -1.53
C CYS A 159 28.95 -19.45 -0.52
N ALA A 160 29.00 -18.18 -0.11
CA ALA A 160 29.99 -17.69 0.84
C ALA A 160 29.58 -16.37 1.50
N GLY A 161 30.13 -16.09 2.67
CA GLY A 161 30.01 -14.78 3.33
C GLY A 161 30.84 -13.66 2.69
N GLY A 162 31.80 -13.99 1.81
CA GLY A 162 32.70 -13.01 1.20
C GLY A 162 33.46 -13.53 -0.02
N PHE A 163 34.15 -12.61 -0.68
CA PHE A 163 35.05 -12.92 -1.80
C PHE A 163 36.35 -13.58 -1.33
N GLY A 164 36.95 -14.37 -2.22
CA GLY A 164 38.33 -14.84 -2.06
C GLY A 164 39.35 -13.71 -2.26
N ASN A 165 40.61 -13.99 -1.95
CA ASN A 165 41.71 -13.05 -2.19
C ASN A 165 42.26 -13.22 -3.61
N GLY A 166 42.64 -12.11 -4.25
CA GLY A 166 43.29 -12.14 -5.57
C GLY A 166 42.35 -12.51 -6.73
N ILE A 167 41.04 -12.32 -6.58
CA ILE A 167 40.05 -12.60 -7.62
C ILE A 167 40.33 -11.80 -8.89
N LYS A 168 40.05 -12.42 -10.04
CA LYS A 168 40.23 -11.80 -11.35
C LYS A 168 38.91 -11.81 -12.10
N ARG A 169 38.56 -10.67 -12.71
CA ARG A 169 37.41 -10.61 -13.62
C ARG A 169 37.70 -11.42 -14.88
N ALA A 170 36.66 -12.02 -15.43
CA ALA A 170 36.69 -12.69 -16.72
C ALA A 170 35.85 -11.91 -17.74
N ASP A 171 36.10 -12.19 -19.02
CA ASP A 171 35.31 -11.64 -20.12
C ASP A 171 33.85 -12.10 -19.99
N PRO A 172 32.87 -11.19 -20.11
CA PRO A 172 31.47 -11.53 -20.11
C PRO A 172 31.02 -12.60 -21.12
N ALA A 173 31.68 -12.71 -22.27
CA ALA A 173 31.38 -13.73 -23.26
C ALA A 173 31.62 -15.15 -22.72
N GLN A 174 32.54 -15.32 -21.76
CA GLN A 174 32.95 -16.62 -21.21
C GLN A 174 31.99 -17.18 -20.15
N PHE A 175 30.91 -16.47 -19.79
CA PHE A 175 29.89 -16.93 -18.81
C PHE A 175 28.51 -17.17 -19.41
N SER A 176 28.45 -17.60 -20.67
CA SER A 176 27.16 -17.75 -21.38
C SER A 176 26.57 -19.17 -21.34
N VAL A 177 26.99 -20.04 -20.41
CA VAL A 177 26.42 -21.39 -20.27
C VAL A 177 24.98 -21.26 -19.74
N PRO A 178 23.96 -21.76 -20.46
CA PRO A 178 22.58 -21.74 -19.97
C PRO A 178 22.42 -22.59 -18.71
N CYS A 179 21.59 -22.12 -17.78
CA CYS A 179 21.22 -22.93 -16.61
C CYS A 179 20.33 -24.11 -17.03
N PRO A 180 20.58 -25.35 -16.56
CA PRO A 180 19.80 -26.51 -16.98
C PRO A 180 18.36 -26.51 -16.41
N GLY A 181 18.12 -25.89 -15.26
CA GLY A 181 16.79 -25.73 -14.66
C GLY A 181 16.01 -24.51 -15.17
N ASN A 182 16.68 -23.55 -15.80
CA ASN A 182 16.05 -22.38 -16.42
C ASN A 182 16.94 -21.85 -17.57
N PRO A 183 16.78 -22.32 -18.82
CA PRO A 183 17.65 -21.95 -19.94
C PRO A 183 17.68 -20.46 -20.28
N SER A 184 16.72 -19.66 -19.80
CA SER A 184 16.71 -18.21 -19.96
C SER A 184 17.74 -17.51 -19.05
N GLN A 185 18.32 -18.21 -18.09
CA GLN A 185 19.36 -17.71 -17.18
C GLN A 185 20.74 -18.23 -17.59
N LYS A 186 21.77 -17.45 -17.25
CA LYS A 186 23.18 -17.80 -17.48
C LYS A 186 23.82 -18.32 -16.18
N CYS A 187 24.32 -19.55 -16.21
CA CYS A 187 24.93 -20.24 -15.07
C CYS A 187 26.46 -20.33 -15.19
N GLY A 188 27.10 -19.21 -15.51
CA GLY A 188 28.57 -19.15 -15.56
C GLY A 188 29.16 -19.80 -16.81
N GLY A 189 30.33 -20.39 -16.65
CA GLY A 189 31.03 -21.19 -17.65
C GLY A 189 32.10 -22.06 -16.98
N LEU A 190 32.82 -22.86 -17.77
CA LEU A 190 33.86 -23.73 -17.24
C LEU A 190 34.94 -22.89 -16.54
N TRP A 191 35.07 -23.05 -15.21
CA TRP A 191 35.92 -22.22 -14.34
C TRP A 191 35.65 -20.71 -14.45
N ARG A 192 34.41 -20.33 -14.77
CA ARG A 192 33.92 -18.97 -14.86
C ARG A 192 32.66 -18.85 -14.01
N ALA A 193 32.77 -18.11 -12.92
CA ALA A 193 31.69 -17.94 -11.97
C ALA A 193 30.98 -16.61 -12.21
N ALA A 194 29.65 -16.65 -12.41
CA ALA A 194 28.81 -15.47 -12.37
C ALA A 194 28.37 -15.25 -10.91
N VAL A 195 28.80 -14.14 -10.31
CA VAL A 195 28.62 -13.83 -8.89
C VAL A 195 27.48 -12.84 -8.69
N TYR A 196 26.69 -13.08 -7.65
CA TYR A 196 25.53 -12.31 -7.25
C TYR A 196 25.56 -11.99 -5.75
N SER A 197 24.98 -10.85 -5.36
CA SER A 197 24.69 -10.51 -3.96
C SER A 197 23.19 -10.57 -3.69
N LYS A 198 22.85 -10.87 -2.44
CA LYS A 198 21.51 -10.74 -1.88
C LYS A 198 21.62 -10.11 -0.50
#